data_AF-A0A0L0UZ09-F1
#
_entry.id   AF-A0A0L0UZ09-F1
#
_cell.length_a   1.000
_cell.length_b   1.000
_cell.length_c   1.000
_cell.angle_alpha   90.00
_cell.angle_beta   90.00
_cell.angle_gamma   90.00
#
_symmetry.space_group_name_H-M   'P 1'
#
loop_
_entity.id
_entity.type
_entity.pdbx_description
1 polymer ?
#
loop_
_entity_poly.entity_id
_entity_poly.type
_entity_poly.pdbx_seq_one_letter_code
_entity_poly.pdbx_strand_id
1 'polypeptide(L)'
;MVSPDPPQSWGALVSPERLFKYGSLIFGAYFRDAHAEQQSTEAIYSAILELAFFKLCGPIQLAESTRPGLTRAQAFPFLAHNCDMVMSNYPSQFTLAAAAVNYLQDENKWIQCINALITIVLHALDAAGGAGKLASRIILLCAMQKAMSKSGKGDLLTGRPVRLVNFLEALTGKKEDDLQLGSISTKNRDDLLKNGMIFWNHFSLIKYSPKPEELLQFMYRGMAAQCHANQPGIDQIFTIYLKRDSDCLDAKNVSFCGIQVKNRNRDTNLEDENHKLTDIYAKVKIEPNPYLILYMNLNSQQNDTSTLSPFVERTRSQTNVARTQNSRRASLSFNGMDQFGCLASQELRNVLQTLIDVELDFVALQSDEPGKRYSKLINPHLQNK
;
A
#
# COMPACT_ATOMS: atom_id res chain seq x y z
N MET A 1 -1.02 -18.11 12.79
CA MET A 1 -1.95 -17.53 13.77
C MET A 1 -1.35 -16.24 14.28
N VAL A 2 -2.18 -15.21 14.37
CA VAL A 2 -1.79 -13.89 14.87
C VAL A 2 -1.79 -13.96 16.40
N SER A 3 -0.85 -13.29 17.07
CA SER A 3 -0.74 -13.32 18.54
C SER A 3 -2.09 -12.96 19.21
N PRO A 4 -2.49 -13.67 20.28
CA PRO A 4 -3.72 -13.35 21.01
C PRO A 4 -3.67 -11.99 21.71
N ASP A 5 -2.47 -11.42 21.86
CA ASP A 5 -2.23 -10.15 22.55
C ASP A 5 -1.93 -9.03 21.54
N PRO A 6 -2.95 -8.33 20.99
CA PRO A 6 -2.73 -7.17 20.15
C PRO A 6 -2.17 -5.98 20.96
N PRO A 7 -1.49 -5.02 20.31
CA PRO A 7 -1.13 -3.76 20.94
C PRO A 7 -2.34 -3.10 21.60
N GLN A 8 -2.19 -2.65 22.84
CA GLN A 8 -3.26 -1.99 23.62
C GLN A 8 -3.06 -0.47 23.76
N SER A 9 -1.84 0.02 23.55
CA SER A 9 -1.48 1.43 23.69
C SER A 9 -0.76 1.96 22.46
N TRP A 10 -0.76 3.28 22.28
CA TRP A 10 0.00 3.94 21.22
C TRP A 10 1.50 3.62 21.35
N GLY A 11 2.05 3.60 22.57
CA GLY A 11 3.41 3.16 22.84
C GLY A 11 3.72 1.76 22.31
N ALA A 12 2.82 0.81 22.56
CA ALA A 12 2.93 -0.55 22.01
C ALA A 12 2.80 -0.57 20.48
N LEU A 13 1.94 0.29 19.91
CA LEU A 13 1.76 0.41 18.46
C LEU A 13 2.92 1.10 17.75
N VAL A 14 3.72 1.94 18.39
CA VAL A 14 4.91 2.53 17.75
C VAL A 14 6.16 1.69 17.99
N SER A 15 6.13 0.79 18.98
CA SER A 15 7.22 -0.14 19.25
C SER A 15 7.47 -1.05 18.04
N PRO A 16 8.70 -1.12 17.51
CA PRO A 16 9.05 -2.07 16.45
C PRO A 16 8.83 -3.53 16.84
N GLU A 17 8.92 -3.85 18.13
CA GLU A 17 8.72 -5.20 18.67
C GLU A 17 7.35 -5.77 18.32
N ARG A 18 6.33 -4.91 18.22
CA ARG A 18 4.95 -5.33 17.90
C ARG A 18 4.91 -6.12 16.60
N LEU A 19 5.75 -5.78 15.63
CA LEU A 19 5.75 -6.40 14.32
C LEU A 19 6.27 -7.84 14.43
N PHE A 20 7.28 -8.06 15.28
CA PHE A 20 7.79 -9.40 15.60
C PHE A 20 6.82 -10.21 16.45
N LYS A 21 6.12 -9.57 17.39
CA LYS A 21 5.15 -10.24 18.27
C LYS A 21 3.85 -10.60 17.54
N TYR A 22 3.37 -9.76 16.63
CA TYR A 22 2.03 -9.86 16.02
C TYR A 22 2.03 -10.22 14.52
N GLY A 23 3.11 -9.88 13.79
CA GLY A 23 3.16 -9.96 12.32
C GLY A 23 3.82 -11.21 11.74
N SER A 24 4.88 -11.74 12.34
CA SER A 24 5.66 -12.86 11.78
C SER A 24 5.94 -13.97 12.78
N LEU A 25 5.49 -15.21 12.49
CA LEU A 25 5.72 -16.37 13.36
C LEU A 25 7.20 -16.72 13.49
N ILE A 26 7.92 -16.79 12.36
CA ILE A 26 9.33 -17.23 12.31
C ILE A 26 10.24 -16.14 12.89
N PHE A 27 10.15 -14.92 12.36
CA PHE A 27 10.97 -13.81 12.86
C PHE A 27 10.57 -13.39 14.28
N GLY A 28 9.32 -13.62 14.67
CA GLY A 28 8.87 -13.43 16.05
C GLY A 28 9.48 -14.42 17.03
N ALA A 29 9.66 -15.68 16.63
CA ALA A 29 10.37 -16.68 17.44
C ALA A 29 11.83 -16.29 17.61
N TYR A 30 12.52 -15.96 16.51
CA TYR A 30 13.91 -15.50 16.56
C TYR A 30 14.07 -14.26 17.46
N PHE A 31 13.16 -13.28 17.33
CA PHE A 31 13.19 -12.09 18.17
C PHE A 31 13.07 -12.43 19.68
N ARG A 32 12.18 -13.36 20.05
CA ARG A 32 12.02 -13.79 21.45
C ARG A 32 13.26 -14.51 21.98
N ASP A 33 13.82 -15.42 21.19
CA ASP A 33 15.00 -16.21 21.60
C ASP A 33 16.22 -15.30 21.77
N ALA A 34 16.49 -14.43 20.79
CA ALA A 34 17.63 -13.50 20.85
C ALA A 34 17.49 -12.46 21.97
N HIS A 35 16.26 -12.02 22.26
CA HIS A 35 15.99 -11.16 23.40
C HIS A 35 16.19 -11.89 24.74
N ALA A 36 15.85 -13.18 24.83
CA ALA A 36 16.13 -14.00 26.03
C ALA A 36 17.63 -14.20 26.26
N GLU A 37 18.42 -14.17 25.19
CA GLU A 37 19.90 -14.17 25.21
C GLU A 37 20.52 -12.78 25.50
N GLN A 38 19.71 -11.78 25.87
CA GLN A 38 20.15 -10.42 26.20
C GLN A 38 20.83 -9.67 25.04
N GLN A 39 20.55 -10.03 23.79
CA GLN A 39 20.98 -9.23 22.64
C GLN A 39 20.19 -7.91 22.59
N SER A 40 20.82 -6.83 22.12
CA SER A 40 20.13 -5.55 21.98
C SER A 40 19.07 -5.62 20.87
N THR A 41 17.96 -4.89 21.05
CA THR A 41 16.85 -4.85 20.09
C THR A 41 17.32 -4.42 18.70
N GLU A 42 18.27 -3.49 18.62
CA GLU A 42 18.87 -3.00 17.38
C GLU A 42 19.67 -4.09 16.66
N ALA A 43 20.45 -4.89 17.40
CA ALA A 43 21.23 -5.99 16.83
C ALA A 43 20.31 -7.09 16.29
N ILE A 44 19.29 -7.46 17.07
CA ILE A 44 18.27 -8.43 16.68
C ILE A 44 17.56 -7.96 15.40
N TYR A 45 17.15 -6.70 15.36
CA TYR A 45 16.46 -6.13 14.21
C TYR A 45 17.32 -6.17 12.94
N SER A 46 18.58 -5.74 13.06
CA SER A 46 19.53 -5.69 11.95
C SER A 46 19.77 -7.09 11.39
N ALA A 47 20.00 -8.08 12.25
CA ALA A 47 20.17 -9.48 11.85
C ALA A 47 18.93 -10.04 11.15
N ILE A 48 17.74 -9.72 11.66
CA ILE A 48 16.49 -10.14 11.04
C ILE A 48 16.31 -9.50 9.65
N LEU A 49 16.60 -8.20 9.49
CA LEU A 49 16.50 -7.53 8.20
C LEU A 49 17.51 -8.09 7.19
N GLU A 50 18.72 -8.41 7.61
CA GLU A 50 19.73 -9.05 6.77
C GLU A 50 19.26 -10.43 6.29
N LEU A 51 18.72 -11.26 7.19
CA LEU A 51 18.13 -12.56 6.83
C LEU A 51 16.93 -12.40 5.88
N ALA A 52 16.07 -11.41 6.11
CA ALA A 52 14.93 -11.10 5.26
C ALA A 52 15.38 -10.65 3.87
N PHE A 53 16.42 -9.81 3.79
CA PHE A 53 17.02 -9.35 2.55
C PHE A 53 17.65 -10.50 1.77
N PHE A 54 18.45 -11.34 2.43
CA PHE A 54 19.02 -12.55 1.84
C PHE A 54 17.95 -13.46 1.25
N LYS A 55 16.81 -13.61 1.95
CA LYS A 55 15.68 -14.39 1.45
C LYS A 55 15.00 -13.78 0.22
N LEU A 56 15.00 -12.45 0.08
CA LEU A 56 14.42 -11.76 -1.09
C LEU A 56 15.32 -11.85 -2.33
N CYS A 57 16.63 -11.71 -2.15
CA CYS A 57 17.58 -11.66 -3.27
C CYS A 57 18.14 -13.03 -3.67
N GLY A 58 17.88 -14.07 -2.87
CA GLY A 58 18.56 -15.36 -3.00
C GLY A 58 20.00 -15.29 -2.47
N PRO A 59 20.73 -16.42 -2.49
CA PRO A 59 22.10 -16.45 -1.99
C PRO A 59 23.02 -15.60 -2.87
N ILE A 60 23.29 -14.38 -2.43
CA ILE A 60 24.47 -13.62 -2.86
C ILE A 60 25.65 -14.28 -2.14
N GLN A 61 26.74 -14.62 -2.85
CA GLN A 61 27.97 -15.15 -2.26
C GLN A 61 28.38 -14.29 -1.07
N LEU A 62 28.14 -14.77 0.15
CA LEU A 62 28.61 -14.07 1.35
C LEU A 62 30.05 -14.49 1.58
N ALA A 63 30.94 -13.50 1.72
CA ALA A 63 32.23 -13.69 2.35
C ALA A 63 32.01 -14.34 3.73
N GLU A 64 32.76 -15.40 4.02
CA GLU A 64 32.60 -16.32 5.16
C GLU A 64 32.79 -15.69 6.56
N SER A 65 32.85 -14.37 6.69
CA SER A 65 33.51 -13.69 7.80
C SER A 65 32.63 -13.26 8.98
N THR A 66 31.31 -13.45 8.98
CA THR A 66 30.45 -12.97 10.08
C THR A 66 29.32 -13.95 10.42
N ARG A 67 29.67 -15.20 10.76
CA ARG A 67 28.73 -16.11 11.42
C ARG A 67 28.98 -16.16 12.93
N PRO A 68 28.28 -15.37 13.77
CA PRO A 68 28.03 -15.81 15.13
C PRO A 68 27.21 -17.12 15.07
N GLY A 69 27.52 -18.08 15.93
CA GLY A 69 26.97 -19.44 15.89
C GLY A 69 25.45 -19.47 15.71
N LEU A 70 24.99 -20.15 14.66
CA LEU A 70 23.56 -20.21 14.35
C LEU A 70 22.79 -21.04 15.40
N THR A 71 21.82 -20.44 16.07
CA THR A 71 20.82 -21.12 16.92
C THR A 71 19.83 -21.92 16.06
N ARG A 72 19.11 -22.89 16.67
CA ARG A 72 18.08 -23.70 15.97
C ARG A 72 17.00 -22.85 15.29
N ALA A 73 16.67 -21.67 15.84
CA ALA A 73 15.73 -20.73 15.24
C ALA A 73 16.30 -20.04 13.99
N GLN A 74 17.62 -19.83 13.93
CA GLN A 74 18.31 -19.28 12.75
C GLN A 74 18.39 -20.29 11.60
N ALA A 75 18.26 -21.61 11.84
CA ALA A 75 18.27 -22.62 10.78
C ALA A 75 16.98 -22.66 9.95
N PHE A 76 15.83 -22.26 10.51
CA PHE A 76 14.52 -22.36 9.83
C PHE A 76 14.33 -21.38 8.66
N PRO A 77 14.79 -20.11 8.71
CA PRO A 77 14.81 -19.24 7.54
C PRO A 77 15.59 -19.82 6.35
N PHE A 78 16.64 -20.62 6.62
CA PHE A 78 17.44 -21.31 5.60
C PHE A 78 16.79 -22.60 5.08
N LEU A 79 15.79 -23.18 5.77
CA LEU A 79 15.06 -24.36 5.28
C LEU A 79 14.20 -24.07 4.03
N ALA A 80 14.10 -22.82 3.60
CA ALA A 80 13.57 -22.45 2.29
C ALA A 80 14.61 -22.54 1.15
N HIS A 81 15.77 -23.15 1.37
CA HIS A 81 16.83 -23.33 0.34
C HIS A 81 16.36 -24.08 -0.92
N ASN A 82 15.24 -24.80 -0.87
CA ASN A 82 14.67 -25.54 -2.00
C ASN A 82 13.35 -24.95 -2.51
N CYS A 83 12.95 -23.75 -2.09
CA CYS A 83 11.75 -23.10 -2.61
C CYS A 83 12.12 -22.00 -3.60
N ASP A 84 11.95 -22.29 -4.89
CA ASP A 84 12.06 -21.29 -5.98
C ASP A 84 10.97 -20.20 -5.91
N MET A 85 10.07 -20.26 -4.92
CA MET A 85 8.92 -19.38 -4.78
C MET A 85 8.68 -18.99 -3.31
N VAL A 86 8.54 -17.69 -3.05
CA VAL A 86 8.13 -17.14 -1.74
C VAL A 86 6.68 -16.67 -1.82
N MET A 87 5.78 -17.30 -1.07
CA MET A 87 4.40 -16.83 -0.96
C MET A 87 4.31 -15.64 0.02
N SER A 88 4.02 -14.45 -0.50
CA SER A 88 3.95 -13.19 0.28
C SER A 88 2.57 -12.91 0.90
N ASN A 89 1.55 -13.73 0.61
CA ASN A 89 0.15 -13.39 0.92
C ASN A 89 -0.34 -13.81 2.30
N TYR A 90 0.36 -14.68 3.04
CA TYR A 90 0.05 -14.99 4.45
C TYR A 90 1.11 -15.91 5.10
N PRO A 91 1.49 -15.70 6.39
CA PRO A 91 1.19 -14.52 7.21
C PRO A 91 1.92 -13.28 6.66
N SER A 92 1.45 -12.08 7.03
CA SER A 92 2.08 -10.80 6.69
C SER A 92 3.57 -10.80 7.05
N GLN A 93 4.45 -11.00 6.08
CA GLN A 93 5.89 -11.02 6.31
C GLN A 93 6.43 -9.59 6.30
N PHE A 94 6.01 -8.78 7.28
CA PHE A 94 6.42 -7.36 7.39
C PHE A 94 7.95 -7.21 7.33
N THR A 95 8.68 -8.23 7.76
CA THR A 95 10.13 -8.28 7.77
C THR A 95 10.73 -8.28 6.37
N LEU A 96 10.13 -9.04 5.45
CA LEU A 96 10.48 -9.01 4.03
C LEU A 96 10.09 -7.64 3.45
N ALA A 97 8.90 -7.13 3.78
CA ALA A 97 8.50 -5.80 3.33
C ALA A 97 9.45 -4.69 3.83
N ALA A 98 9.90 -4.77 5.09
CA ALA A 98 10.85 -3.84 5.68
C ALA A 98 12.23 -3.92 5.00
N ALA A 99 12.73 -5.13 4.73
CA ALA A 99 13.96 -5.34 3.97
C ALA A 99 13.84 -4.80 2.53
N ALA A 100 12.70 -5.03 1.86
CA ALA A 100 12.43 -4.50 0.53
C ALA A 100 12.39 -2.96 0.53
N VAL A 101 11.72 -2.32 1.48
CA VAL A 101 11.69 -0.85 1.59
C VAL A 101 13.08 -0.27 1.85
N ASN A 102 13.94 -0.98 2.59
CA ASN A 102 15.34 -0.58 2.78
C ASN A 102 16.17 -0.72 1.50
N TYR A 103 15.96 -1.79 0.73
CA TYR A 103 16.63 -1.99 -0.55
C TYR A 103 16.19 -0.96 -1.61
N LEU A 104 14.91 -0.60 -1.60
CA LEU A 104 14.28 0.34 -2.53
C LEU A 104 14.48 1.82 -2.13
N GLN A 105 15.47 2.14 -1.30
CA GLN A 105 15.89 3.53 -1.05
C GLN A 105 16.56 4.18 -2.26
N ASP A 106 17.12 3.37 -3.15
CA ASP A 106 17.68 3.80 -4.43
C ASP A 106 16.61 3.73 -5.54
N GLU A 107 16.37 4.84 -6.23
CA GLU A 107 15.41 4.92 -7.33
C GLU A 107 15.76 3.98 -8.50
N ASN A 108 17.05 3.73 -8.74
CA ASN A 108 17.47 2.78 -9.77
C ASN A 108 16.96 1.36 -9.46
N LYS A 109 16.86 1.00 -8.17
CA LYS A 109 16.31 -0.28 -7.74
C LYS A 109 14.80 -0.35 -7.98
N TRP A 110 14.07 0.75 -7.77
CA TRP A 110 12.67 0.85 -8.18
C TRP A 110 12.51 0.59 -9.68
N ILE A 111 13.27 1.29 -10.51
CA ILE A 111 13.23 1.13 -11.97
C ILE A 111 13.52 -0.32 -12.38
N GLN A 112 14.57 -0.94 -11.82
CA GLN A 112 14.91 -2.35 -12.07
C GLN A 112 13.76 -3.29 -11.69
N CYS A 113 13.17 -3.12 -10.51
CA CYS A 113 12.05 -3.94 -10.05
C CYS A 113 10.80 -3.74 -10.91
N ILE A 114 10.49 -2.52 -11.35
CA ILE A 114 9.33 -2.26 -12.21
C ILE A 114 9.55 -2.85 -13.61
N ASN A 115 10.75 -2.76 -14.17
CA ASN A 115 11.08 -3.43 -15.43
C ASN A 115 10.91 -4.95 -15.36
N ALA A 116 11.34 -5.58 -14.25
CA ALA A 116 11.08 -6.99 -14.02
C ALA A 116 9.58 -7.30 -13.92
N LEU A 117 8.80 -6.45 -13.24
CA LEU A 117 7.34 -6.58 -13.16
C LEU A 117 6.69 -6.43 -14.54
N ILE A 118 7.16 -5.52 -15.39
CA ILE A 118 6.69 -5.36 -16.78
C ILE A 118 6.86 -6.66 -17.54
N THR A 119 8.02 -7.31 -17.45
CA THR A 119 8.26 -8.62 -18.08
C THR A 119 7.28 -9.70 -17.57
N ILE A 120 6.99 -9.72 -16.27
CA ILE A 120 6.04 -10.66 -15.67
C ILE A 120 4.61 -10.41 -16.17
N VAL A 121 4.18 -9.14 -16.23
CA VAL A 121 2.86 -8.75 -16.73
C VAL A 121 2.72 -9.07 -18.23
N LEU A 122 3.74 -8.79 -19.03
CA LEU A 122 3.78 -9.15 -20.47
C LEU A 122 3.55 -10.65 -20.69
N HIS A 123 4.10 -11.50 -19.81
CA HIS A 123 3.90 -12.94 -19.85
C HIS A 123 2.56 -13.42 -19.25
N ALA A 124 1.57 -12.54 -19.08
CA ALA A 124 0.22 -12.86 -18.57
C ALA A 124 0.19 -13.64 -17.25
N LEU A 125 1.25 -13.58 -16.45
CA LEU A 125 1.29 -14.16 -15.10
C LEU A 125 0.44 -13.34 -14.11
N ASP A 126 -0.02 -12.16 -14.52
CA ASP A 126 -1.02 -11.35 -13.82
C ASP A 126 -2.15 -10.95 -14.78
N ALA A 127 -3.40 -10.97 -14.31
CA ALA A 127 -4.57 -10.75 -15.16
C ALA A 127 -4.70 -9.26 -15.56
N ALA A 128 -5.02 -8.99 -16.83
CA ALA A 128 -5.05 -7.68 -17.51
C ALA A 128 -5.88 -6.53 -16.87
N GLY A 129 -6.53 -6.73 -15.72
CA GLY A 129 -7.09 -5.64 -14.90
C GLY A 129 -6.14 -5.12 -13.80
N GLY A 130 -4.92 -5.66 -13.72
CA GLY A 130 -3.98 -5.48 -12.60
C GLY A 130 -2.98 -4.34 -12.73
N ALA A 131 -2.53 -3.96 -13.93
CA ALA A 131 -1.41 -3.04 -14.13
C ALA A 131 -1.60 -1.67 -13.46
N GLY A 132 -2.74 -1.00 -13.66
CA GLY A 132 -3.05 0.26 -12.96
C GLY A 132 -3.15 0.09 -11.44
N LYS A 133 -3.71 -1.02 -10.96
CA LYS A 133 -3.76 -1.35 -9.52
C LYS A 133 -2.37 -1.65 -8.95
N LEU A 134 -1.46 -2.18 -9.75
CA LEU A 134 -0.07 -2.39 -9.37
C LEU A 134 0.68 -1.05 -9.32
N ALA A 135 0.56 -0.23 -10.37
CA ALA A 135 1.19 1.09 -10.44
C ALA A 135 0.75 2.00 -9.28
N SER A 136 -0.55 2.06 -8.98
CA SER A 136 -1.06 2.82 -7.81
C SER A 136 -0.49 2.31 -6.48
N ARG A 137 -0.32 1.00 -6.28
CA ARG A 137 0.36 0.47 -5.07
C ARG A 137 1.80 0.93 -4.99
N ILE A 138 2.51 0.94 -6.12
CA ILE A 138 3.90 1.43 -6.19
C ILE A 138 3.96 2.91 -5.83
N ILE A 139 3.10 3.75 -6.42
CA ILE A 139 3.00 5.19 -6.11
C ILE A 139 2.73 5.42 -4.62
N LEU A 140 1.77 4.68 -4.04
CA LEU A 140 1.43 4.78 -2.62
C LEU A 140 2.61 4.35 -1.72
N LEU A 141 3.36 3.32 -2.11
CA LEU A 141 4.58 2.89 -1.39
C LEU A 141 5.69 3.94 -1.48
N CYS A 142 5.94 4.53 -2.64
CA CYS A 142 6.89 5.63 -2.79
C CYS A 142 6.52 6.83 -1.90
N ALA A 143 5.24 7.21 -1.86
CA ALA A 143 4.75 8.28 -1.00
C ALA A 143 4.92 7.95 0.49
N MET A 144 4.61 6.72 0.91
CA MET A 144 4.82 6.26 2.29
C MET A 144 6.31 6.29 2.67
N GLN A 145 7.20 5.78 1.81
CA GLN A 145 8.63 5.78 2.06
C GLN A 145 9.19 7.19 2.22
N LYS A 146 8.80 8.11 1.33
CA LYS A 146 9.19 9.53 1.43
C LYS A 146 8.64 10.20 2.70
N ALA A 147 7.43 9.83 3.14
CA ALA A 147 6.85 10.30 4.39
C ALA A 147 7.58 9.76 5.63
N MET A 148 8.01 8.50 5.61
CA MET A 148 8.83 7.88 6.66
C MET A 148 10.17 8.60 6.79
N SER A 149 10.85 8.89 5.68
CA SER A 149 12.14 9.61 5.69
C SER A 149 12.05 11.03 6.26
N LYS A 150 10.91 11.72 6.09
CA LYS A 150 10.66 13.03 6.71
C LYS A 150 10.47 12.97 8.23
N SER A 151 10.07 11.83 8.78
CA SER A 151 9.66 11.71 10.20
C SER A 151 10.81 11.56 11.21
N GLY A 152 12.07 11.52 10.76
CA GLY A 152 13.27 11.66 11.61
C GLY A 152 14.19 10.43 11.68
N LYS A 153 15.45 10.68 12.08
CA LYS A 153 16.56 9.70 12.16
C LYS A 153 16.39 8.71 13.33
N GLY A 154 16.43 7.43 13.01
CA GLY A 154 16.61 6.31 13.93
C GLY A 154 16.59 5.01 13.13
N ASP A 155 17.41 4.02 13.49
CA ASP A 155 17.76 2.84 12.66
C ASP A 155 16.58 1.88 12.32
N LEU A 156 15.36 2.19 12.79
CA LEU A 156 14.12 1.40 12.61
C LEU A 156 13.05 2.11 11.76
N LEU A 157 13.48 2.84 10.71
CA LEU A 157 12.63 3.70 9.86
C LEU A 157 11.37 3.03 9.27
N THR A 158 11.39 1.72 9.02
CA THR A 158 10.36 1.03 8.23
C THR A 158 9.18 0.46 9.03
N GLY A 159 9.18 0.66 10.36
CA GLY A 159 8.23 0.04 11.27
C GLY A 159 7.33 1.02 12.04
N ARG A 160 7.37 2.33 11.80
CA ARG A 160 6.66 3.32 12.61
C ARG A 160 5.50 3.97 11.86
N PRO A 161 4.36 4.25 12.52
CA PRO A 161 3.31 5.08 11.94
C PRO A 161 3.81 6.49 11.63
N VAL A 162 3.34 7.05 10.52
CA VAL A 162 3.62 8.42 10.09
C VAL A 162 2.33 9.25 10.17
N ARG A 163 2.48 10.57 10.27
CA ARG A 163 1.34 11.49 10.16
C ARG A 163 0.76 11.42 8.75
N LEU A 164 -0.57 11.37 8.64
CA LEU A 164 -1.28 11.39 7.35
C LEU A 164 -0.89 12.60 6.51
N VAL A 165 -0.75 13.77 7.12
CA VAL A 165 -0.34 14.98 6.40
C VAL A 165 1.02 14.82 5.72
N ASN A 166 2.02 14.22 6.39
CA ASN A 166 3.34 13.99 5.79
C ASN A 166 3.27 13.08 4.56
N PHE A 167 2.37 12.09 4.59
CA PHE A 167 2.08 11.23 3.45
C PHE A 167 1.38 11.98 2.32
N LEU A 168 0.39 12.81 2.62
CA LEU A 168 -0.28 13.63 1.60
C LEU A 168 0.68 14.64 0.97
N GLU A 169 1.57 15.26 1.75
CA GLU A 169 2.62 16.12 1.21
C GLU A 169 3.59 15.33 0.32
N ALA A 170 3.95 14.11 0.71
CA ALA A 170 4.82 13.26 -0.09
C ALA A 170 4.13 12.84 -1.40
N LEU A 171 2.86 12.46 -1.33
CA LEU A 171 2.05 12.01 -2.47
C LEU A 171 1.79 13.14 -3.47
N THR A 172 1.46 14.34 -2.99
CA THR A 172 1.03 15.48 -3.84
C THR A 172 2.16 16.46 -4.15
N GLY A 173 3.21 16.51 -3.34
CA GLY A 173 4.21 17.57 -3.37
C GLY A 173 3.75 18.90 -2.75
N LYS A 174 2.51 19.00 -2.25
CA LYS A 174 1.90 20.22 -1.68
C LYS A 174 2.05 20.26 -0.16
N LYS A 175 2.12 21.46 0.42
CA LYS A 175 2.15 21.66 1.88
C LYS A 175 0.76 21.54 2.49
N GLU A 176 0.69 21.32 3.82
CA GLU A 176 -0.57 21.18 4.57
C GLU A 176 -1.59 22.29 4.26
N ASP A 177 -1.14 23.54 4.16
CA ASP A 177 -2.00 24.71 3.91
C ASP A 177 -2.56 24.73 2.47
N ASP A 178 -1.84 24.11 1.53
CA ASP A 178 -2.22 24.03 0.11
C ASP A 178 -3.06 22.79 -0.22
N LEU A 179 -3.27 21.89 0.77
CA LEU A 179 -4.10 20.70 0.61
C LEU A 179 -5.59 21.07 0.62
N GLN A 180 -6.17 21.14 -0.58
CA GLN A 180 -7.61 21.20 -0.78
C GLN A 180 -8.21 19.80 -0.71
N LEU A 181 -9.05 19.53 0.29
CA LEU A 181 -9.61 18.20 0.58
C LEU A 181 -11.11 18.07 0.24
N GLY A 182 -11.60 18.89 -0.69
CA GLY A 182 -12.99 18.89 -1.14
C GLY A 182 -13.95 19.50 -0.12
N SER A 183 -15.16 18.96 -0.04
CA SER A 183 -16.26 19.54 0.75
C SER A 183 -16.20 19.27 2.26
N ILE A 184 -15.15 18.60 2.75
CA ILE A 184 -14.99 18.26 4.17
C ILE A 184 -15.10 19.51 5.05
N SER A 185 -15.81 19.40 6.17
CA SER A 185 -15.93 20.53 7.11
C SER A 185 -14.58 20.84 7.78
N THR A 186 -14.36 22.11 8.12
CA THR A 186 -13.10 22.57 8.76
C THR A 186 -12.73 21.75 10.00
N LYS A 187 -13.71 21.46 10.87
CA LYS A 187 -13.50 20.63 12.08
C LYS A 187 -12.97 19.23 11.74
N ASN A 188 -13.58 18.59 10.74
CA ASN A 188 -13.22 17.24 10.33
C ASN A 188 -11.91 17.20 9.53
N ARG A 189 -11.62 18.24 8.74
CA ARG A 189 -10.33 18.45 8.08
C ARG A 189 -9.21 18.53 9.12
N ASP A 190 -9.40 19.36 10.13
CA ASP A 190 -8.43 19.57 11.19
C ASP A 190 -8.17 18.29 11.99
N ASP A 191 -9.22 17.56 12.38
CA ASP A 191 -9.08 16.28 13.07
C ASP A 191 -8.31 15.26 12.21
N LEU A 192 -8.62 15.19 10.91
CA LEU A 192 -7.96 14.28 9.97
C LEU A 192 -6.45 14.59 9.78
N LEU A 193 -6.09 15.86 9.61
CA LEU A 193 -4.70 16.26 9.35
C LEU A 193 -3.83 16.35 10.61
N LYS A 194 -4.41 16.79 11.73
CA LYS A 194 -3.70 16.91 13.02
C LYS A 194 -3.53 15.54 13.69
N ASN A 195 -4.59 14.74 13.74
CA ASN A 195 -4.62 13.48 14.50
C ASN A 195 -4.44 12.23 13.64
N GLY A 196 -4.56 12.33 12.31
CA GLY A 196 -4.44 11.18 11.42
C GLY A 196 -3.06 10.56 11.41
N MET A 197 -2.98 9.29 11.81
CA MET A 197 -1.78 8.45 11.76
C MET A 197 -2.02 7.25 10.86
N ILE A 198 -1.03 6.90 10.06
CA ILE A 198 -1.11 5.80 9.09
C ILE A 198 0.13 4.93 9.16
N PHE A 199 -0.03 3.64 8.86
CA PHE A 199 1.09 2.71 8.75
C PHE A 199 0.75 1.53 7.87
N TRP A 200 1.53 1.33 6.81
CA TRP A 200 1.65 0.06 6.10
C TRP A 200 2.98 -0.01 5.37
N ASN A 201 3.42 -1.23 5.07
CA ASN A 201 4.59 -1.49 4.21
C ASN A 201 4.33 -2.58 3.16
N HIS A 202 3.14 -3.22 3.19
CA HIS A 202 2.72 -4.20 2.21
C HIS A 202 1.22 -4.15 1.99
N PHE A 203 0.77 -4.73 0.86
CA PHE A 203 -0.64 -4.95 0.56
C PHE A 203 -0.97 -6.44 0.72
N SER A 204 -2.19 -6.75 1.18
CA SER A 204 -2.72 -8.11 1.12
C SER A 204 -4.17 -8.11 0.63
N LEU A 205 -4.53 -9.17 -0.11
CA LEU A 205 -5.85 -9.32 -0.70
C LEU A 205 -6.91 -9.61 0.38
N ILE A 206 -8.00 -8.84 0.37
CA ILE A 206 -9.20 -9.11 1.16
C ILE A 206 -10.38 -9.41 0.22
N LYS A 207 -11.28 -10.28 0.67
CA LYS A 207 -12.49 -10.68 -0.06
C LYS A 207 -13.78 -10.17 0.61
N TYR A 208 -13.65 -9.17 1.47
CA TYR A 208 -14.72 -8.64 2.33
C TYR A 208 -14.50 -7.15 2.60
N SER A 209 -15.54 -6.43 3.03
CA SER A 209 -15.41 -5.07 3.54
C SER A 209 -15.00 -5.10 5.02
N PRO A 210 -13.88 -4.46 5.41
CA PRO A 210 -13.36 -4.57 6.77
C PRO A 210 -14.20 -3.76 7.77
N LYS A 211 -14.29 -4.28 8.98
CA LYS A 211 -14.83 -3.60 10.17
C LYS A 211 -13.75 -2.75 10.87
N PRO A 212 -14.10 -1.84 11.80
CA PRO A 212 -13.15 -1.01 12.53
C PRO A 212 -12.05 -1.82 13.23
N GLU A 213 -12.41 -2.95 13.85
CA GLU A 213 -11.46 -3.79 14.57
C GLU A 213 -10.47 -4.46 13.60
N GLU A 214 -10.92 -4.82 12.40
CA GLU A 214 -10.07 -5.42 11.36
C GLU A 214 -9.14 -4.38 10.73
N LEU A 215 -9.63 -3.16 10.48
CA LEU A 215 -8.80 -2.03 10.07
C LEU A 215 -7.72 -1.73 11.11
N LEU A 216 -8.05 -1.77 12.39
CA LEU A 216 -7.07 -1.60 13.46
C LEU A 216 -6.02 -2.74 13.45
N GLN A 217 -6.45 -3.98 13.23
CA GLN A 217 -5.53 -5.12 13.05
C GLN A 217 -4.63 -4.96 11.82
N PHE A 218 -5.11 -4.35 10.73
CA PHE A 218 -4.25 -4.06 9.57
C PHE A 218 -3.12 -3.11 9.96
N MET A 219 -3.41 -2.08 10.75
CA MET A 219 -2.39 -1.16 11.27
C MET A 219 -1.39 -1.88 12.19
N TYR A 220 -1.84 -2.85 13.01
CA TYR A 220 -0.93 -3.64 13.86
C TYR A 220 0.08 -4.44 13.05
N ARG A 221 -0.31 -4.89 11.86
CA ARG A 221 0.52 -5.72 10.96
C ARG A 221 1.31 -4.89 9.95
N GLY A 222 1.04 -3.59 9.82
CA GLY A 222 1.59 -2.78 8.73
C GLY A 222 1.03 -3.16 7.36
N MET A 223 -0.26 -3.52 7.32
CA MET A 223 -0.96 -3.97 6.12
C MET A 223 -1.87 -2.87 5.57
N ALA A 224 -1.83 -2.67 4.26
CA ALA A 224 -2.94 -2.11 3.49
C ALA A 224 -3.69 -3.24 2.78
N ALA A 225 -4.96 -3.04 2.46
CA ALA A 225 -5.79 -4.04 1.81
C ALA A 225 -5.93 -3.76 0.32
N GLN A 226 -5.74 -4.80 -0.49
CA GLN A 226 -6.21 -4.85 -1.86
C GLN A 226 -7.62 -5.46 -1.85
N CYS A 227 -8.59 -4.74 -2.38
CA CYS A 227 -9.97 -5.20 -2.45
C CYS A 227 -10.15 -6.14 -3.65
N HIS A 228 -11.01 -7.15 -3.50
CA HIS A 228 -11.36 -8.04 -4.60
C HIS A 228 -12.20 -7.32 -5.67
N ALA A 229 -12.26 -7.87 -6.90
CA ALA A 229 -12.89 -7.23 -8.06
C ALA A 229 -14.38 -6.87 -7.90
N ASN A 230 -15.09 -7.48 -6.94
CA ASN A 230 -16.52 -7.22 -6.69
C ASN A 230 -16.75 -6.33 -5.47
N GLN A 231 -15.69 -5.77 -4.87
CA GLN A 231 -15.83 -4.80 -3.80
C GLN A 231 -16.38 -3.49 -4.38
N PRO A 232 -17.48 -2.94 -3.82
CA PRO A 232 -18.12 -1.78 -4.41
C PRO A 232 -17.24 -0.51 -4.30
N GLY A 233 -16.83 0.05 -5.44
CA GLY A 233 -16.30 1.41 -5.56
C GLY A 233 -14.91 1.68 -4.97
N ILE A 234 -14.24 0.70 -4.37
CA ILE A 234 -12.90 0.87 -3.80
C ILE A 234 -12.02 -0.32 -4.20
N ASP A 235 -10.84 -0.02 -4.74
CA ASP A 235 -9.84 -1.01 -5.14
C ASP A 235 -8.84 -1.31 -4.02
N GLN A 236 -8.53 -0.33 -3.17
CA GLN A 236 -7.54 -0.48 -2.10
C GLN A 236 -7.96 0.33 -0.87
N ILE A 237 -7.58 -0.14 0.31
CA ILE A 237 -7.89 0.51 1.60
C ILE A 237 -6.64 0.53 2.46
N PHE A 238 -6.36 1.64 3.12
CA PHE A 238 -5.46 1.66 4.27
C PHE A 238 -6.11 2.33 5.48
N THR A 239 -5.68 1.90 6.66
CA THR A 239 -6.21 2.39 7.94
C THR A 239 -5.68 3.78 8.25
N ILE A 240 -6.57 4.66 8.73
CA ILE A 240 -6.22 5.93 9.38
C ILE A 240 -6.63 5.81 10.84
N TYR A 241 -5.68 5.92 11.76
CA TYR A 241 -5.99 5.99 13.19
C TYR A 241 -5.95 7.46 13.63
N LEU A 242 -7.06 7.94 14.21
CA LEU A 242 -7.16 9.30 14.73
C LEU A 242 -6.59 9.32 16.16
N LYS A 243 -5.29 9.58 16.27
CA LYS A 243 -4.57 9.66 17.54
C LYS A 243 -4.91 10.96 18.28
N ARG A 244 -6.10 10.97 18.88
CA ARG A 244 -6.56 12.00 19.83
C ARG A 244 -5.87 11.80 21.19
N ASP A 245 -6.41 12.37 22.26
CA ASP A 245 -5.73 12.46 23.56
C ASP A 245 -5.55 11.11 24.29
N SER A 246 -6.26 10.06 23.89
CA SER A 246 -6.17 8.73 24.52
C SER A 246 -4.94 7.96 24.03
N ASP A 247 -4.16 7.42 24.99
CA ASP A 247 -3.08 6.48 24.70
C ASP A 247 -3.60 5.06 24.40
N CYS A 248 -4.78 4.70 24.93
CA CYS A 248 -5.43 3.42 24.65
C CYS A 248 -5.88 3.34 23.19
N LEU A 249 -5.60 2.21 22.54
CA LEU A 249 -6.06 1.92 21.19
C LEU A 249 -7.52 1.47 21.21
N ASP A 250 -8.36 2.18 20.47
CA ASP A 250 -9.78 1.88 20.34
C ASP A 250 -10.20 1.92 18.88
N ALA A 251 -10.97 0.91 18.46
CA ALA A 251 -11.56 0.83 17.13
C ALA A 251 -12.47 2.04 16.83
N LYS A 252 -12.99 2.75 17.85
CA LYS A 252 -13.75 4.00 17.67
C LYS A 252 -12.93 5.15 17.09
N ASN A 253 -11.61 5.12 17.23
CA ASN A 253 -10.71 6.12 16.64
C ASN A 253 -10.25 5.73 15.24
N VAL A 254 -10.74 4.61 14.70
CA VAL A 254 -10.39 4.14 13.37
C VAL A 254 -11.22 4.85 12.31
N SER A 255 -10.52 5.17 11.23
CA SER A 255 -11.04 5.61 9.95
C SER A 255 -10.24 4.92 8.83
N PHE A 256 -10.45 5.32 7.58
CA PHE A 256 -9.78 4.73 6.44
C PHE A 256 -9.51 5.73 5.32
N CYS A 257 -8.58 5.36 4.46
CA CYS A 257 -8.47 5.90 3.13
C CYS A 257 -8.94 4.85 2.11
N GLY A 258 -9.93 5.21 1.28
CA GLY A 258 -10.35 4.42 0.14
C GLY A 258 -9.67 4.91 -1.14
N ILE A 259 -9.13 3.99 -1.93
CA ILE A 259 -8.50 4.32 -3.22
C ILE A 259 -9.27 3.64 -4.34
N GLN A 260 -9.72 4.42 -5.30
CA GLN A 260 -10.26 3.93 -6.57
C GLN A 260 -9.28 4.26 -7.68
N VAL A 261 -8.90 3.23 -8.43
CA VAL A 261 -7.94 3.33 -9.51
C VAL A 261 -8.69 3.16 -10.82
N LYS A 262 -8.44 4.06 -11.76
CA LYS A 262 -8.86 3.97 -13.14
C LYS A 262 -7.64 4.12 -14.04
N ASN A 263 -7.73 3.50 -15.19
CA ASN A 263 -6.72 3.58 -16.24
C ASN A 263 -7.40 4.01 -17.55
N ARG A 264 -8.04 5.18 -17.54
CA ARG A 264 -8.92 5.64 -18.62
C ARG A 264 -8.33 6.87 -19.30
N ASN A 265 -8.20 6.80 -20.62
CA ASN A 265 -7.74 7.90 -21.48
C ASN A 265 -8.83 8.89 -21.89
N ARG A 266 -10.09 8.63 -21.54
CA ARG A 266 -11.24 9.51 -21.80
C ARG A 266 -11.80 10.06 -20.50
N ASP A 267 -12.33 11.27 -20.58
CA ASP A 267 -13.05 11.90 -19.50
C ASP A 267 -14.24 11.05 -19.09
N THR A 268 -14.32 10.80 -17.78
CA THR A 268 -15.44 10.09 -17.18
C THR A 268 -16.37 11.10 -16.54
N ASN A 269 -17.66 10.79 -16.56
CA ASN A 269 -18.58 11.51 -15.71
C ASN A 269 -18.25 11.17 -14.24
N LEU A 270 -17.38 11.97 -13.62
CA LEU A 270 -16.96 11.82 -12.23
C LEU A 270 -18.15 11.76 -11.28
N GLU A 271 -19.30 12.35 -11.63
CA GLU A 271 -20.53 12.30 -10.82
C GLU A 271 -21.06 10.87 -10.65
N ASP A 272 -20.91 10.02 -11.66
CA ASP A 272 -21.33 8.62 -11.61
C ASP A 272 -20.33 7.72 -10.86
N GLU A 273 -19.08 8.12 -10.69
CA GLU A 273 -18.15 7.40 -9.81
C GLU A 273 -18.26 7.94 -8.37
N ASN A 274 -18.51 9.24 -8.19
CA ASN A 274 -18.55 9.93 -6.90
C ASN A 274 -19.53 9.31 -5.90
N HIS A 275 -20.70 8.83 -6.36
CA HIS A 275 -21.70 8.20 -5.47
C HIS A 275 -21.23 6.86 -4.89
N LYS A 276 -20.27 6.19 -5.55
CA LYS A 276 -19.70 4.90 -5.12
C LYS A 276 -18.54 5.09 -4.14
N LEU A 277 -17.97 6.29 -4.10
CA LEU A 277 -16.81 6.65 -3.28
C LEU A 277 -17.23 7.15 -1.89
N THR A 278 -17.93 6.29 -1.15
CA THR A 278 -18.41 6.57 0.21
C THR A 278 -18.19 5.36 1.12
N ASP A 279 -18.08 5.60 2.43
CA ASP A 279 -18.00 4.55 3.45
C ASP A 279 -19.24 3.63 3.40
N ILE A 280 -20.42 4.21 3.17
CA ILE A 280 -21.70 3.49 3.04
C ILE A 280 -21.69 2.55 1.84
N TYR A 281 -21.34 3.04 0.65
CA TYR A 281 -21.37 2.24 -0.57
C TYR A 281 -20.31 1.12 -0.54
N ALA A 282 -19.11 1.44 -0.06
CA ALA A 282 -18.03 0.47 0.13
C ALA A 282 -18.27 -0.50 1.30
N LYS A 283 -19.33 -0.26 2.10
CA LYS A 283 -19.71 -1.04 3.29
C LYS A 283 -18.61 -1.09 4.35
N VAL A 284 -17.78 -0.05 4.42
CA VAL A 284 -16.74 0.10 5.45
C VAL A 284 -17.40 0.80 6.64
N LYS A 285 -17.82 0.02 7.62
CA LYS A 285 -18.51 0.56 8.80
C LYS A 285 -17.49 1.24 9.69
N ILE A 286 -17.55 2.56 9.81
CA ILE A 286 -16.74 3.33 10.75
C ILE A 286 -17.65 4.19 11.64
N GLU A 287 -17.15 4.54 12.82
CA GLU A 287 -17.71 5.63 13.63
C GLU A 287 -17.82 6.92 12.81
N PRO A 288 -18.53 7.97 13.28
CA PRO A 288 -18.71 9.22 12.55
C PRO A 288 -17.44 10.08 12.37
N ASN A 289 -16.28 9.43 12.27
CA ASN A 289 -14.96 9.98 12.00
C ASN A 289 -14.82 10.50 10.56
N PRO A 290 -13.97 11.52 10.32
CA PRO A 290 -13.57 11.90 8.97
C PRO A 290 -12.77 10.78 8.30
N TYR A 291 -12.91 10.65 6.99
CA TYR A 291 -12.19 9.64 6.19
C TYR A 291 -11.74 10.24 4.86
N LEU A 292 -10.83 9.55 4.18
CA LEU A 292 -10.20 10.03 2.95
C LEU A 292 -10.57 9.16 1.75
N ILE A 293 -10.79 9.79 0.60
CA ILE A 293 -10.85 9.12 -0.69
C ILE A 293 -9.75 9.64 -1.61
N LEU A 294 -9.02 8.73 -2.24
CA LEU A 294 -8.11 9.04 -3.34
C LEU A 294 -8.68 8.43 -4.62
N TYR A 295 -8.90 9.28 -5.62
CA TYR A 295 -9.24 8.83 -6.97
C TYR A 295 -8.00 8.99 -7.85
N MET A 296 -7.56 7.91 -8.47
CA MET A 296 -6.37 7.90 -9.31
C MET A 296 -6.75 7.49 -10.73
N ASN A 297 -6.79 8.43 -11.67
CA ASN A 297 -6.89 8.13 -13.09
C ASN A 297 -5.52 8.27 -13.76
N LEU A 298 -4.78 7.14 -13.82
CA LEU A 298 -3.35 7.17 -14.10
C LEU A 298 -3.00 7.47 -15.57
N ASN A 299 -3.92 7.20 -16.50
CA ASN A 299 -3.72 7.41 -17.95
C ASN A 299 -4.66 8.47 -18.52
N SER A 300 -5.02 9.47 -17.70
CA SER A 300 -5.82 10.61 -18.17
C SER A 300 -4.98 11.53 -19.04
N GLN A 301 -5.58 12.13 -20.08
CA GLN A 301 -4.96 13.23 -20.82
C GLN A 301 -5.01 14.55 -20.03
N GLN A 302 -5.95 14.66 -19.09
CA GLN A 302 -5.94 15.74 -18.11
C GLN A 302 -4.76 15.54 -17.16
N ASN A 303 -4.07 16.64 -16.86
CA ASN A 303 -2.90 16.63 -15.99
C ASN A 303 -3.10 17.61 -14.83
N ASP A 304 -4.00 17.24 -13.92
CA ASP A 304 -4.41 18.09 -12.81
C ASP A 304 -4.68 17.28 -11.53
N THR A 305 -4.53 17.97 -10.40
CA THR A 305 -4.96 17.48 -9.09
C THR A 305 -6.16 18.30 -8.67
N SER A 306 -7.29 17.64 -8.49
CA SER A 306 -8.57 18.25 -8.11
C SER A 306 -9.18 17.53 -6.91
N THR A 307 -10.40 17.90 -6.53
CA THR A 307 -11.18 17.26 -5.47
C THR A 307 -12.46 16.69 -6.06
N LEU A 308 -13.02 15.66 -5.43
CA LEU A 308 -14.35 15.20 -5.82
C LEU A 308 -15.38 16.29 -5.56
N SER A 309 -16.30 16.48 -6.50
CA SER A 309 -17.45 17.36 -6.29
C SER A 309 -18.22 16.96 -5.03
N PRO A 310 -18.92 17.91 -4.38
CA PRO A 310 -19.83 17.58 -3.29
C PRO A 310 -20.76 16.43 -3.69
N PHE A 311 -20.98 15.52 -2.75
CA PHE A 311 -21.96 14.45 -2.91
C PHE A 311 -23.34 15.07 -3.10
N VAL A 312 -23.91 14.86 -4.29
CA VAL A 312 -25.23 15.38 -4.68
C VAL A 312 -26.30 14.33 -4.38
N GLU A 313 -27.42 14.80 -3.85
CA GLU A 313 -28.59 13.97 -3.56
C GLU A 313 -29.21 13.44 -4.86
N ARG A 314 -29.43 12.12 -4.95
CA ARG A 314 -30.22 11.55 -6.05
C ARG A 314 -31.72 11.48 -5.71
N THR A 315 -32.09 11.55 -4.43
CA THR A 315 -33.47 11.53 -3.94
C THR A 315 -33.65 12.34 -2.64
N ARG A 316 -34.85 12.90 -2.40
CA ARG A 316 -35.18 13.72 -1.19
C ARG A 316 -34.94 13.00 0.15
N SER A 317 -34.94 11.66 0.18
CA SER A 317 -34.67 10.86 1.37
C SER A 317 -33.19 10.77 1.75
N GLN A 318 -32.27 11.28 0.91
CA GLN A 318 -30.82 11.21 1.11
C GLN A 318 -30.21 12.52 1.63
N THR A 319 -31.00 13.55 1.92
CA THR A 319 -30.55 14.87 2.42
C THR A 319 -29.59 14.78 3.60
N ASN A 320 -29.96 14.05 4.64
CA ASN A 320 -29.11 13.86 5.81
C ASN A 320 -27.84 13.05 5.51
N VAL A 321 -27.92 12.10 4.55
CA VAL A 321 -26.77 11.30 4.11
C VAL A 321 -25.77 12.18 3.37
N ALA A 322 -26.22 12.92 2.35
CA ALA A 322 -25.37 13.82 1.58
C ALA A 322 -24.67 14.85 2.45
N ARG A 323 -25.39 15.48 3.39
CA ARG A 323 -24.79 16.44 4.33
C ARG A 323 -23.73 15.79 5.22
N THR A 324 -24.01 14.59 5.72
CA THR A 324 -23.06 13.85 6.57
C THR A 324 -21.81 13.45 5.78
N GLN A 325 -21.99 12.91 4.58
CA GLN A 325 -20.90 12.52 3.67
C GLN A 325 -20.02 13.72 3.33
N ASN A 326 -20.64 14.82 2.88
CA ASN A 326 -19.91 16.05 2.54
C ASN A 326 -19.13 16.59 3.74
N SER A 327 -19.69 16.54 4.95
CA SER A 327 -19.02 17.06 6.14
C SER A 327 -17.80 16.25 6.59
N ARG A 328 -17.75 14.94 6.29
CA ARG A 328 -16.76 13.97 6.82
C ARG A 328 -15.76 13.46 5.79
N ARG A 329 -16.12 13.47 4.51
CA ARG A 329 -15.32 12.90 3.43
C ARG A 329 -14.33 13.92 2.89
N ALA A 330 -13.05 13.70 3.16
CA ALA A 330 -11.96 14.33 2.42
C ALA A 330 -11.75 13.61 1.09
N SER A 331 -11.34 14.35 0.05
CA SER A 331 -11.03 13.74 -1.24
C SER A 331 -9.92 14.43 -2.00
N LEU A 332 -9.11 13.65 -2.71
CA LEU A 332 -8.17 14.11 -3.74
C LEU A 332 -8.35 13.26 -5.01
N SER A 333 -8.31 13.90 -6.17
CA SER A 333 -8.38 13.30 -7.49
C SER A 333 -7.10 13.62 -8.24
N PHE A 334 -6.43 12.58 -8.75
CA PHE A 334 -5.20 12.68 -9.52
C PHE A 334 -5.50 12.23 -10.95
N ASN A 335 -5.39 13.15 -11.91
CA ASN A 335 -5.49 12.86 -13.32
C ASN A 335 -4.10 12.96 -13.94
N GLY A 336 -3.59 11.83 -14.45
CA GLY A 336 -2.27 11.75 -15.06
C GLY A 336 -1.14 11.46 -14.08
N MET A 337 -0.05 10.91 -14.61
CA MET A 337 1.11 10.46 -13.82
C MET A 337 1.90 11.61 -13.19
N ASP A 338 1.87 12.82 -13.76
CA ASP A 338 2.72 13.93 -13.29
C ASP A 338 2.26 14.52 -11.95
N GLN A 339 1.04 14.20 -11.53
CA GLN A 339 0.42 14.75 -10.32
C GLN A 339 1.00 14.19 -9.01
N PHE A 340 1.79 13.13 -9.09
CA PHE A 340 2.38 12.49 -7.90
C PHE A 340 3.74 13.10 -7.57
N GLY A 341 3.81 13.88 -6.49
CA GLY A 341 5.04 14.50 -5.98
C GLY A 341 6.04 13.52 -5.35
N CYS A 342 5.66 12.26 -5.19
CA CYS A 342 6.54 11.21 -4.68
C CYS A 342 7.44 10.60 -5.75
N LEU A 343 7.12 10.77 -7.04
CA LEU A 343 7.92 10.28 -8.16
C LEU A 343 8.98 11.34 -8.51
N ALA A 344 10.25 11.07 -8.17
CA ALA A 344 11.29 12.09 -8.21
C ALA A 344 11.83 12.33 -9.63
N SER A 345 12.11 11.26 -10.40
CA SER A 345 12.58 11.39 -11.77
C SER A 345 11.50 11.17 -12.83
N GLN A 346 11.76 11.73 -14.01
CA GLN A 346 10.99 11.42 -15.21
C GLN A 346 11.16 9.95 -15.63
N GLU A 347 12.32 9.36 -15.35
CA GLU A 347 12.59 7.96 -15.68
C GLU A 347 11.66 7.01 -14.93
N LEU A 348 11.50 7.20 -13.61
CA LEU A 348 10.56 6.42 -12.81
C LEU A 348 9.12 6.58 -13.30
N ARG A 349 8.71 7.81 -13.67
CA ARG A 349 7.38 8.07 -14.25
C ARG A 349 7.20 7.33 -15.57
N ASN A 350 8.18 7.39 -16.46
CA ASN A 350 8.14 6.71 -17.75
C ASN A 350 8.04 5.19 -17.60
N VAL A 351 8.79 4.60 -16.67
CA VAL A 351 8.76 3.15 -16.44
C VAL A 351 7.43 2.71 -15.82
N LEU A 352 6.84 3.51 -14.91
CA LEU A 352 5.48 3.28 -14.42
C LEU A 352 4.43 3.42 -15.52
N GLN A 353 4.58 4.40 -16.41
CA GLN A 353 3.70 4.58 -17.56
C GLN A 353 3.78 3.37 -18.49
N THR A 354 4.99 2.87 -18.79
CA THR A 354 5.17 1.62 -19.53
C THR A 354 4.45 0.46 -18.86
N LEU A 355 4.56 0.30 -17.54
CA LEU A 355 3.82 -0.75 -16.81
C LEU A 355 2.31 -0.65 -17.02
N ILE A 356 1.77 0.57 -17.05
CA ILE A 356 0.34 0.83 -17.20
C ILE A 356 -0.14 0.56 -18.64
N ASP A 357 0.69 0.89 -19.63
CA ASP A 357 0.39 0.76 -21.05
C ASP A 357 0.75 -0.62 -21.62
N VAL A 358 1.40 -1.48 -20.83
CA VAL A 358 1.69 -2.86 -21.20
C VAL A 358 0.38 -3.60 -21.44
N GLU A 359 0.16 -3.95 -22.72
CA GLU A 359 -0.85 -4.91 -23.14
C GLU A 359 -0.23 -6.32 -23.15
N LEU A 360 -1.05 -7.33 -22.84
CA LEU A 360 -0.63 -8.72 -22.93
C LEU A 360 -0.20 -9.06 -24.36
N ASP A 361 1.03 -9.52 -24.53
CA ASP A 361 1.50 -10.03 -25.81
C ASP A 361 1.25 -11.54 -25.87
N PHE A 362 0.03 -11.89 -26.29
CA PHE A 362 -0.37 -13.28 -26.51
C PHE A 362 0.51 -14.00 -27.55
N VAL A 363 1.18 -13.27 -28.44
CA VAL A 363 2.06 -13.84 -29.46
C VAL A 363 3.42 -14.19 -28.84
N ALA A 364 3.96 -13.32 -27.99
CA ALA A 364 5.21 -13.58 -27.25
C ALA A 364 5.11 -14.79 -26.30
N LEU A 365 3.89 -15.14 -25.87
CA LEU A 365 3.62 -16.32 -25.04
C LEU A 365 3.71 -17.66 -25.78
N GLN A 366 3.73 -17.65 -27.11
CA GLN A 366 3.68 -18.87 -27.91
C GLN A 366 5.08 -19.24 -28.40
N SER A 367 5.54 -20.43 -28.05
CA SER A 367 6.84 -20.95 -28.49
C SER A 367 6.85 -21.40 -29.95
N ASP A 368 5.70 -21.77 -30.52
CA ASP A 368 5.56 -22.32 -31.86
C ASP A 368 4.78 -21.40 -32.82
N GLU A 369 5.10 -21.51 -34.12
CA GLU A 369 4.48 -20.70 -35.18
C GLU A 369 2.96 -20.86 -35.32
N PRO A 370 2.38 -22.07 -35.20
CA PRO A 370 0.92 -22.24 -35.15
C PRO A 370 0.26 -21.46 -34.01
N GLY A 371 0.78 -21.56 -32.79
CA GLY A 371 0.28 -20.81 -31.63
C GLY A 371 0.37 -19.29 -31.81
N LYS A 372 1.49 -18.80 -32.36
CA LYS A 372 1.66 -17.38 -32.70
C LYS A 372 0.63 -16.90 -33.73
N ARG A 373 0.40 -17.67 -34.79
CA ARG A 373 -0.61 -17.35 -35.83
C ARG A 373 -2.02 -17.33 -35.26
N TYR A 374 -2.37 -18.29 -34.42
CA TYR A 374 -3.68 -18.34 -33.76
C TYR A 374 -3.87 -17.12 -32.84
N SER A 375 -2.85 -16.75 -32.06
CA SER A 375 -2.88 -15.59 -31.16
C SER A 375 -3.07 -14.27 -31.92
N LYS A 376 -2.44 -14.12 -33.09
CA LYS A 376 -2.67 -12.99 -34.02
C LYS A 376 -4.07 -12.97 -34.64
N LEU A 377 -4.72 -14.12 -34.77
CA LEU A 377 -6.06 -14.25 -35.33
C LEU A 377 -7.14 -13.82 -34.33
N ILE A 378 -6.98 -14.18 -33.05
CA ILE A 378 -7.97 -13.92 -31.99
C ILE A 378 -7.84 -12.54 -31.33
N ASN A 379 -6.70 -11.85 -31.54
CA ASN A 379 -6.50 -10.48 -31.08
C ASN A 379 -6.43 -9.50 -32.27
N PRO A 380 -7.58 -8.97 -32.75
CA PRO A 380 -7.64 -8.12 -33.93
C PRO A 380 -6.86 -6.80 -33.82
N HIS A 381 -6.47 -6.38 -32.61
CA HIS A 381 -5.63 -5.20 -32.40
C HIS A 381 -4.15 -5.41 -32.79
N LEU A 382 -3.67 -6.66 -32.89
CA LEU A 382 -2.28 -7.00 -33.24
C LEU A 382 -2.05 -7.14 -34.76
N GLN A 383 -3.08 -6.96 -35.60
CA GLN A 383 -2.95 -7.09 -37.06
C GLN A 383 -2.50 -5.79 -37.77
N ASN A 384 -2.49 -4.65 -37.08
CA ASN A 384 -2.24 -3.32 -37.67
C ASN A 384 -0.99 -2.61 -37.14
N LYS A 385 0.04 -3.34 -36.66
CA LYS A 385 1.37 -2.77 -36.36
C LYS A 385 2.43 -3.34 -37.28
#